data_AF-G7GZK7-F1
#
_entry.id   AF-G7GZK7-F1
#
_cell.length_a   1.000
_cell.length_b   1.000
_cell.length_c   1.000
_cell.angle_alpha   90.00
_cell.angle_beta   90.00
_cell.angle_gamma   90.00
#
_symmetry.space_group_name_H-M   'P 1'
#
loop_
_entity.id
_entity.type
_entity.pdbx_description
1 polymer ?
#
loop_
_entity_poly.entity_id
_entity_poly.type
_entity_poly.pdbx_seq_one_letter_code
_entity_poly.pdbx_strand_id
1 'polypeptide(L)'
;MFEVRIVVPGVEIERVDCSDAEQVARAIPLTKPIGCQSIRVREVDLLPRLENASEPVDVLAALRAAGATGNDAAALAWALGAATSSAEIVVVDEEGRTLAGAVAVFCSPRGDVVSIPSVAADGGKWLTLAPATARRVARACANHV
;
A
#
# COMPACT_ATOMS: atom_id res chain seq x y z
N MET A 1 -1.93 0.90 19.04
CA MET A 1 -0.60 0.32 18.69
C MET A 1 -0.64 -0.04 17.20
N PHE A 2 0.51 -0.13 16.52
CA PHE A 2 0.54 -0.62 15.14
C PHE A 2 1.06 -2.05 15.12
N GLU A 3 0.40 -2.92 14.36
CA GLU A 3 0.92 -4.23 13.98
C GLU A 3 1.36 -4.14 12.52
N VAL A 4 2.63 -4.39 12.25
CA VAL A 4 3.21 -4.44 10.90
C VAL A 4 3.42 -5.90 10.53
N ARG A 5 2.77 -6.37 9.46
CA ARG A 5 2.90 -7.71 8.92
C ARG A 5 3.71 -7.65 7.64
N ILE A 6 4.93 -8.16 7.66
CA ILE A 6 5.82 -8.19 6.49
C ILE A 6 5.71 -9.56 5.84
N VAL A 7 5.33 -9.55 4.57
CA VAL A 7 5.18 -10.74 3.72
C VAL A 7 6.29 -10.74 2.69
N VAL A 8 7.12 -11.78 2.73
CA VAL A 8 8.15 -12.07 1.73
C VAL A 8 7.83 -13.43 1.11
N PRO A 9 7.77 -13.55 -0.23
CA PRO A 9 7.50 -14.83 -0.88
C PRO A 9 8.47 -15.92 -0.42
N GLY A 10 7.93 -17.04 0.06
CA GLY A 10 8.71 -18.19 0.54
C GLY A 10 9.27 -18.07 1.96
N VAL A 11 8.87 -17.04 2.73
CA VAL A 11 9.27 -16.83 4.13
C VAL A 11 8.02 -16.77 5.02
N GLU A 12 8.16 -17.14 6.30
CA GLU A 12 7.12 -16.89 7.29
C GLU A 12 6.84 -15.38 7.45
N ILE A 13 5.59 -15.05 7.74
CA ILE A 13 5.17 -13.65 7.96
C ILE A 13 5.82 -13.13 9.22
N GLU A 14 6.60 -12.05 9.10
CA GLU A 14 7.18 -11.35 10.24
C GLU A 14 6.17 -10.35 10.81
N ARG A 15 5.97 -10.36 12.13
CA ARG A 15 5.11 -9.41 12.84
C ARG A 15 5.96 -8.47 13.70
N VAL A 16 5.74 -7.18 13.55
CA VAL A 16 6.45 -6.13 14.30
C VAL A 16 5.44 -5.19 14.95
N ASP A 17 5.43 -5.16 16.28
CA ASP A 17 4.65 -4.20 17.04
C ASP A 17 5.38 -2.87 17.12
N CYS A 18 4.69 -1.78 16.79
CA CYS A 18 5.24 -0.42 16.81
C CYS A 18 4.37 0.50 17.68
N SER A 19 5.02 1.32 18.50
CA SER A 19 4.34 2.28 19.38
C SER A 19 4.15 3.66 18.75
N ASP A 20 4.90 3.98 17.69
CA ASP A 20 4.76 5.21 16.91
C ASP A 20 4.93 4.97 15.40
N ALA A 21 4.48 5.93 14.60
CA ALA A 21 4.46 5.81 13.15
C ALA A 21 5.85 5.91 12.48
N GLU A 22 6.85 6.47 13.15
CA GLU A 22 8.21 6.50 12.61
C GLU A 22 8.89 5.14 12.75
N GLN A 23 8.63 4.42 13.84
CA GLN A 23 9.07 3.04 14.03
C GLN A 23 8.50 2.12 12.96
N VAL A 24 7.23 2.30 12.58
CA VAL A 24 6.61 1.56 11.47
C VAL A 24 7.41 1.73 10.18
N ALA A 25 7.78 2.96 9.83
CA ALA A 25 8.55 3.22 8.61
C ALA A 25 9.96 2.60 8.64
N ARG A 26 10.55 2.43 9.84
CA ARG A 26 11.85 1.76 10.03
C ARG A 26 11.77 0.24 9.97
N ALA A 27 10.62 -0.35 10.31
CA ALA A 27 10.40 -1.79 10.25
C ALA A 27 10.29 -2.31 8.80
N ILE A 28 9.91 -1.45 7.86
CA ILE A 28 9.69 -1.85 6.47
C ILE A 28 11.01 -1.76 5.69
N PRO A 29 11.37 -2.76 4.87
CA PRO A 29 12.59 -2.78 4.08
C PRO A 29 12.50 -1.88 2.83
N LEU A 30 12.18 -0.60 3.03
CA LEU A 30 12.14 0.40 1.96
C LEU A 30 13.53 0.51 1.32
N THR A 31 13.56 0.58 0.00
CA THR A 31 14.78 0.70 -0.81
C THR A 31 14.84 2.04 -1.54
N LYS A 32 13.86 2.32 -2.41
CA LYS A 32 13.80 3.50 -3.25
C LYS A 32 12.35 3.78 -3.62
N PRO A 33 11.81 4.99 -3.35
CA PRO A 33 10.47 5.36 -3.81
C PRO A 33 10.37 5.28 -5.34
N ILE A 34 9.21 4.82 -5.85
CA ILE A 34 8.96 4.85 -7.30
C ILE A 34 8.99 6.28 -7.85
N GLY A 35 9.52 6.45 -9.07
CA GLY A 35 9.59 7.74 -9.76
C GLY A 35 8.32 8.08 -10.55
N CYS A 36 7.18 8.22 -9.87
CA CYS A 36 5.90 8.59 -10.48
C CYS A 36 5.10 9.57 -9.60
N GLN A 37 4.04 10.16 -10.15
CA GLN A 37 3.06 10.89 -9.35
C GLN A 37 2.11 9.92 -8.61
N SER A 38 1.45 10.42 -7.58
CA SER A 38 0.40 9.67 -6.89
C SER A 38 -0.85 9.56 -7.76
N ILE A 39 -1.51 8.40 -7.74
CA ILE A 39 -2.84 8.23 -8.32
C ILE A 39 -3.85 7.93 -7.22
N ARG A 40 -5.10 8.33 -7.44
CA ARG A 40 -6.20 8.07 -6.53
C ARG A 40 -7.36 7.44 -7.30
N VAL A 41 -7.86 6.31 -6.82
CA VAL A 41 -8.92 5.54 -7.46
C VAL A 41 -9.95 5.08 -6.44
N ARG A 42 -11.18 4.80 -6.88
CA ARG A 42 -12.19 4.22 -6.01
C ARG A 42 -11.81 2.79 -5.67
N GLU A 43 -11.97 2.42 -4.40
CA GLU A 43 -11.69 1.06 -3.94
C GLU A 43 -12.53 0.03 -4.70
N VAL A 44 -13.82 0.33 -4.90
CA VAL A 44 -14.77 -0.53 -5.63
C VAL A 44 -14.43 -0.71 -7.10
N ASP A 45 -13.72 0.25 -7.70
CA ASP A 45 -13.32 0.15 -9.11
C ASP A 45 -11.99 -0.57 -9.27
N LEU A 46 -11.12 -0.57 -8.26
CA LEU A 46 -9.80 -1.19 -8.33
C LEU A 46 -9.78 -2.62 -7.75
N LEU A 47 -10.18 -2.80 -6.49
CA LEU A 47 -9.89 -4.03 -5.75
C LEU A 47 -10.44 -5.31 -6.39
N PRO A 48 -11.71 -5.36 -6.85
CA PRO A 48 -12.24 -6.58 -7.47
C PRO A 48 -11.47 -7.01 -8.72
N ARG A 49 -10.81 -6.05 -9.41
CA ARG A 49 -10.01 -6.34 -10.60
C ARG A 49 -8.61 -6.83 -10.25
N LEU A 50 -8.12 -6.54 -9.05
CA LEU A 50 -6.83 -7.03 -8.56
C LEU A 50 -6.89 -8.43 -7.98
N GLU A 51 -8.07 -8.94 -7.58
CA GLU A 51 -8.22 -10.29 -7.01
C GLU A 51 -7.65 -11.40 -7.90
N ASN A 52 -7.67 -11.20 -9.22
CA ASN A 52 -7.16 -12.16 -10.20
C ASN A 52 -5.93 -11.64 -10.97
N ALA A 53 -5.35 -10.53 -10.55
CA ALA A 53 -4.17 -9.97 -11.21
C ALA A 53 -2.92 -10.72 -10.75
N SER A 54 -2.31 -11.48 -11.66
CA SER A 54 -1.05 -12.20 -11.38
C SER A 54 0.15 -11.56 -12.05
N GLU A 55 -0.07 -10.80 -13.13
CA GLU A 55 1.00 -10.18 -13.90
C GLU A 55 0.90 -8.64 -13.88
N PRO A 56 2.01 -7.92 -14.08
CA PRO A 56 1.99 -6.45 -14.16
C PRO A 56 1.01 -5.88 -15.21
N VAL A 57 0.75 -6.62 -16.30
CA VAL A 57 -0.21 -6.22 -17.34
C VAL A 57 -1.66 -6.24 -16.82
N ASP A 58 -1.98 -7.17 -15.93
CA ASP A 58 -3.30 -7.27 -15.30
C ASP A 58 -3.50 -6.10 -14.34
N VAL A 59 -2.48 -5.78 -13.55
CA VAL A 59 -2.48 -4.61 -12.66
C VAL A 59 -2.67 -3.32 -13.46
N LEU A 60 -1.99 -3.18 -14.60
CA LEU A 60 -2.15 -2.01 -15.47
C LEU A 60 -3.58 -1.91 -16.04
N ALA A 61 -4.15 -3.04 -16.47
CA ALA A 61 -5.53 -3.08 -16.95
C ALA A 61 -6.52 -2.68 -15.84
N ALA A 62 -6.33 -3.18 -14.62
CA ALA A 62 -7.14 -2.82 -13.46
C ALA A 62 -7.05 -1.32 -13.13
N LEU A 63 -5.83 -0.76 -13.10
CA LEU A 63 -5.61 0.68 -12.86
C LEU A 63 -6.29 1.55 -13.92
N ARG A 64 -6.17 1.18 -15.21
CA ARG A 64 -6.82 1.90 -16.31
C ARG A 64 -8.33 1.82 -16.25
N ALA A 65 -8.88 0.65 -15.93
CA ALA A 65 -10.31 0.47 -15.75
C ALA A 65 -10.85 1.29 -14.56
N ALA A 66 -10.03 1.51 -13.53
CA ALA A 66 -10.34 2.38 -12.39
C ALA A 66 -10.08 3.87 -12.66
N GLY A 67 -9.77 4.25 -13.90
CA GLY A 67 -9.60 5.65 -14.33
C GLY A 67 -8.18 6.21 -14.20
N ALA A 68 -7.19 5.41 -13.75
CA ALA A 68 -5.79 5.83 -13.73
C ALA A 68 -5.19 5.70 -15.13
N THR A 69 -4.83 6.82 -15.75
CA THR A 69 -4.31 6.88 -17.12
C THR A 69 -2.88 7.42 -17.15
N GLY A 70 -2.22 7.32 -18.31
CA GLY A 70 -0.88 7.88 -18.53
C GLY A 70 0.27 6.99 -18.02
N ASN A 71 1.47 7.59 -18.01
CA ASN A 71 2.72 6.89 -17.72
C ASN A 71 2.86 6.47 -16.25
N ASP A 72 2.26 7.22 -15.32
CA ASP A 72 2.30 6.92 -13.89
C ASP A 72 1.56 5.61 -13.55
N ALA A 73 0.42 5.34 -14.19
CA ALA A 73 -0.31 4.08 -14.03
C ALA A 73 0.52 2.88 -14.50
N ALA A 74 1.27 3.03 -15.59
CA ALA A 74 2.21 2.02 -16.08
C ALA A 74 3.36 1.79 -15.10
N ALA A 75 3.99 2.86 -14.59
CA ALA A 75 5.06 2.75 -13.61
C ALA A 75 4.60 2.00 -12.36
N LEU A 76 3.44 2.39 -11.80
CA LEU A 76 2.86 1.74 -10.63
C LEU A 76 2.53 0.27 -10.87
N ALA A 77 1.92 -0.08 -12.01
CA ALA A 77 1.62 -1.46 -12.33
C ALA A 77 2.87 -2.35 -12.39
N TRP A 78 3.93 -1.82 -13.00
CA TRP A 78 5.22 -2.51 -13.08
C TRP A 78 5.92 -2.66 -11.74
N ALA A 79 5.80 -1.70 -10.83
CA ALA A 79 6.35 -1.81 -9.49
C ALA A 79 5.55 -2.79 -8.62
N LEU A 80 4.22 -2.71 -8.65
CA LEU A 80 3.33 -3.60 -7.90
C LEU A 80 3.50 -5.06 -8.35
N GLY A 81 3.50 -5.32 -9.66
CA GLY A 81 3.69 -6.68 -10.18
C GLY A 81 5.13 -7.21 -10.07
N ALA A 82 6.09 -6.38 -9.69
CA ALA A 82 7.48 -6.79 -9.43
C ALA A 82 7.83 -6.77 -7.93
N ALA A 83 6.85 -6.61 -7.05
CA ALA A 83 7.08 -6.54 -5.61
C ALA A 83 7.72 -7.84 -5.10
N THR A 84 8.84 -7.70 -4.40
CA THR A 84 9.58 -8.80 -3.78
C THR A 84 9.26 -8.94 -2.30
N SER A 85 8.66 -7.91 -1.71
CA SER A 85 8.06 -7.96 -0.37
C SER A 85 6.90 -6.98 -0.28
N SER A 86 6.00 -7.24 0.65
CA SER A 86 4.94 -6.31 1.00
C SER A 86 4.78 -6.21 2.52
N ALA A 87 4.28 -5.09 2.99
CA ALA A 87 3.91 -4.90 4.38
C ALA A 87 2.46 -4.47 4.46
N GLU A 88 1.66 -5.16 5.27
CA GLU A 88 0.34 -4.71 5.71
C GLU A 88 0.49 -4.08 7.09
N ILE A 89 0.04 -2.84 7.23
CA ILE A 89 0.15 -2.08 8.47
C ILE A 89 -1.27 -1.81 8.97
N VAL A 90 -1.58 -2.38 10.12
CA VAL A 90 -2.87 -2.21 10.76
C VAL A 90 -2.73 -1.50 12.10
N VAL A 91 -3.73 -0.68 12.44
CA VAL A 91 -3.86 -0.16 13.80
C VAL A 91 -4.62 -1.19 14.61
N VAL A 92 -4.12 -1.48 15.81
CA VAL A 92 -4.81 -2.31 16.81
C VAL A 92 -5.19 -1.45 18.01
N ASP A 93 -6.42 -1.63 18.48
CA ASP A 93 -6.94 -0.99 19.69
C ASP A 93 -6.37 -1.64 20.97
N GLU A 94 -6.78 -1.14 22.14
CA GLU A 94 -6.30 -1.63 23.44
C GLU A 94 -6.69 -3.09 23.72
N GLU A 95 -7.75 -3.58 23.07
CA GLU A 95 -8.19 -4.97 23.13
C GLU A 95 -7.54 -5.87 22.06
N GLY A 96 -6.62 -5.32 21.25
CA GLY A 96 -5.91 -6.04 20.19
C GLY A 96 -6.75 -6.27 18.93
N ARG A 97 -7.87 -5.55 18.75
CA ARG A 97 -8.71 -5.65 17.56
C ARG A 97 -8.16 -4.76 16.45
N THR A 98 -8.07 -5.32 15.24
CA THR A 98 -7.67 -4.58 14.05
C THR A 98 -8.72 -3.56 13.64
N LEU A 99 -8.31 -2.31 13.48
CA LEU A 99 -9.11 -1.23 12.89
C LEU A 99 -9.06 -1.28 11.36
N ALA A 100 -10.10 -0.78 10.72
CA ALA A 100 -10.16 -0.70 9.26
C ALA A 100 -9.19 0.35 8.69
N GLY A 101 -8.81 0.19 7.42
CA GLY A 101 -7.94 1.15 6.72
C GLY A 101 -6.45 0.80 6.78
N ALA A 102 -6.12 -0.48 6.56
CA ALA A 102 -4.75 -0.94 6.49
C ALA A 102 -3.94 -0.19 5.42
N VAL A 103 -2.77 0.32 5.80
CA VAL A 103 -1.79 0.87 4.85
C VAL A 103 -0.98 -0.30 4.32
N ALA A 104 -0.84 -0.40 2.99
CA ALA A 104 0.03 -1.40 2.40
C ALA A 104 1.27 -0.75 1.80
N VAL A 105 2.43 -1.39 1.93
CA VAL A 105 3.67 -0.99 1.25
C VAL A 105 4.15 -2.16 0.41
N PHE A 106 4.55 -1.89 -0.84
CA PHE A 106 5.10 -2.87 -1.77
C PHE A 106 6.53 -2.45 -2.10
N CYS A 107 7.50 -3.30 -1.78
CA CYS A 107 8.90 -3.03 -2.07
C CYS A 107 9.30 -3.80 -3.33
N SER A 108 9.85 -3.10 -4.32
CA SER A 108 10.17 -3.70 -5.63
C SER A 108 11.48 -3.15 -6.20
N PRO A 109 12.19 -3.91 -7.06
CA PRO A 109 13.34 -3.40 -7.80
C PRO A 109 13.01 -2.20 -8.71
N ARG A 110 11.73 -1.97 -9.01
CA ARG A 110 11.24 -0.86 -9.84
C ARG A 110 10.80 0.35 -9.02
N GLY A 111 10.93 0.26 -7.70
CA GLY A 111 10.61 1.30 -6.74
C GLY A 111 9.44 0.92 -5.83
N ASP A 112 9.43 1.51 -4.64
CA ASP A 112 8.50 1.18 -3.57
C ASP A 112 7.24 2.03 -3.68
N VAL A 113 6.10 1.38 -3.43
CA VAL A 113 4.76 1.97 -3.54
C VAL A 113 4.05 1.83 -2.20
N VAL A 114 3.38 2.89 -1.75
CA VAL A 114 2.47 2.86 -0.61
C VAL A 114 1.03 3.01 -1.10
N SER A 115 0.15 2.16 -0.59
CA SER A 115 -1.31 2.22 -0.74
C SER A 115 -1.92 2.78 0.54
N ILE A 116 -2.67 3.87 0.41
CA ILE A 116 -3.26 4.60 1.52
C ILE A 116 -4.79 4.63 1.32
N PRO A 117 -5.57 3.88 2.12
CA PRO A 117 -7.02 3.94 2.06
C PRO A 117 -7.54 5.27 2.62
N SER A 118 -8.74 5.67 2.22
CA SER A 118 -9.43 6.83 2.78
C SER A 118 -10.93 6.71 2.55
N VAL A 119 -11.73 7.32 3.43
CA VAL A 119 -13.18 7.43 3.29
C VAL A 119 -13.52 8.90 3.08
N ALA A 120 -14.26 9.20 2.01
CA ALA A 120 -14.76 10.54 1.74
C ALA A 120 -16.02 10.84 2.57
N ALA A 121 -16.44 12.12 2.64
CA ALA A 121 -17.58 12.55 3.44
C ALA A 121 -18.92 11.89 3.00
N ASP A 122 -19.01 11.45 1.75
CA ASP A 122 -20.13 10.68 1.19
C ASP A 122 -20.08 9.18 1.53
N GLY A 123 -19.11 8.75 2.34
CA GLY A 123 -18.85 7.34 2.66
C GLY A 123 -18.09 6.58 1.56
N GLY A 124 -17.75 7.23 0.45
CA GLY A 124 -17.01 6.61 -0.65
C GLY A 124 -15.60 6.22 -0.23
N LYS A 125 -15.21 4.97 -0.46
CA LYS A 125 -13.85 4.46 -0.20
C LYS A 125 -12.92 4.68 -1.38
N TRP A 126 -11.72 5.14 -1.09
CA TRP A 126 -10.68 5.47 -2.06
C TRP A 126 -9.33 4.89 -1.66
N LEU A 127 -8.53 4.53 -2.66
CA LEU A 127 -7.14 4.15 -2.51
C LEU A 127 -6.25 5.17 -3.19
N THR A 128 -5.22 5.62 -2.48
CA THR A 128 -4.13 6.41 -3.05
C THR A 128 -2.89 5.54 -3.19
N LEU A 129 -2.38 5.38 -4.40
CA LEU A 129 -1.10 4.74 -4.68
C LEU A 129 -0.04 5.82 -4.91
N ALA A 130 1.06 5.77 -4.18
CA ALA A 130 2.07 6.83 -4.18
C ALA A 130 3.49 6.27 -3.98
N PRO A 131 4.54 7.05 -4.31
CA PRO A 131 5.91 6.70 -3.93
C PRO A 131 6.05 6.48 -2.42
N ALA A 132 6.54 5.31 -2.00
CA ALA A 132 6.75 5.02 -0.58
C ALA A 132 8.04 5.70 -0.09
N THR A 133 7.88 6.75 0.71
CA THR A 133 8.97 7.34 1.49
C THR A 133 8.70 7.09 2.96
N ALA A 134 9.74 6.97 3.79
CA ALA A 134 9.56 6.78 5.24
C ALA A 134 8.60 7.82 5.85
N ARG A 135 8.76 9.10 5.45
CA ARG A 135 7.86 10.18 5.87
C ARG A 135 6.41 9.97 5.44
N ARG A 136 6.17 9.50 4.20
CA ARG A 136 4.81 9.28 3.70
C ARG A 136 4.16 8.07 4.37
N VAL A 137 4.91 7.00 4.61
CA VAL A 137 4.44 5.82 5.36
C VAL A 137 4.06 6.23 6.78
N ALA A 138 4.97 6.87 7.51
CA ALA A 138 4.70 7.34 8.87
C ALA A 138 3.45 8.25 8.93
N ARG A 139 3.32 9.18 7.98
CA ARG A 139 2.15 10.06 7.92
C ARG A 139 0.85 9.31 7.60
N ALA A 140 0.90 8.30 6.73
CA ALA A 140 -0.28 7.48 6.42
C ALA A 140 -0.76 6.74 7.67
N CYS A 141 0.16 6.16 8.43
CA CYS A 141 -0.15 5.47 9.68
C CYS A 141 -0.72 6.42 10.73
N ALA A 142 -0.13 7.61 10.91
CA ALA A 142 -0.61 8.60 11.89
C ALA A 142 -2.01 9.14 11.60
N ASN A 143 -2.46 9.13 10.35
CA ASN A 143 -3.79 9.59 9.95
C ASN A 143 -4.88 8.52 10.09
N HIS A 144 -4.51 7.27 10.37
CA HIS A 144 -5.42 6.13 10.57
C HIS A 144 -5.58 5.74 12.04
N VAL A 145 -5.06 6.55 12.97
CA VAL A 145 -5.27 6.47 14.42
C VAL A 145 -6.35 7.45 14.84
#